data_AF-B9WHG6-F1
#
_entry.id   AF-B9WHG6-F1
#
_cell.length_a   1.000
_cell.length_b   1.000
_cell.length_c   1.000
_cell.angle_alpha   90.00
_cell.angle_beta   90.00
_cell.angle_gamma   90.00
#
_symmetry.space_group_name_H-M   'P 1'
#
loop_
_entity.id
_entity.type
_entity.pdbx_description
1 polymer ?
#
loop_
_entity_poly.entity_id
_entity_poly.type
_entity_poly.pdbx_seq_one_letter_code
_entity_poly.pdbx_strand_id
1 'polypeptide(L)'
;MQIKSFLLPIVAALLASVSAADSSDKCSFSKTSITEATGISQLNACSTLDGEVTISGNSIGNIDLSSVKVLKAKLSILNSPSIVSLNFNQLQNITGSLVINNATQLNSIDLTQLTNVETLQLVSLPSFATLNLNQGVQKAGTIVLSDTALHNLNGLASFNTIESININNNKNISSIEFSDLQTVTDSLILSFNNDDAEVKLNSLKWAGNLTIQDVSSIQASNLTSVNGSLLISYNTFDELEFPNLKNVGNSMQIFAHDELARVSLPKLSELDGELEMFNNTQLEEIDFGNLTTIKGAVTISGPFDNLTMENLKLVSGDFEVNSTSDKFDCSDFDKLHEKGKIEGHNYVCTHPANPSSSSKSGSSSQTGKSDSKSSDGSSKSDSTSSSKKGAGNALVVPGMVLTTALGVLLALI
;
A
#
# COMPACT_ATOMS: atom_id res chain seq x y z
N MET A 1 -22.28 -98.34 -36.83
CA MET A 1 -20.94 -97.83 -36.45
C MET A 1 -21.18 -96.69 -35.47
N GLN A 2 -21.06 -96.79 -34.14
CA GLN A 2 -19.93 -97.23 -33.28
C GLN A 2 -18.60 -96.71 -33.86
N ILE A 3 -17.85 -95.80 -33.21
CA ILE A 3 -17.05 -95.93 -31.96
C ILE A 3 -16.71 -94.47 -31.49
N LYS A 4 -17.04 -94.03 -30.25
CA LYS A 4 -16.18 -93.82 -29.04
C LYS A 4 -14.86 -93.02 -29.30
N SER A 5 -14.33 -92.13 -28.46
CA SER A 5 -14.38 -92.00 -27.00
C SER A 5 -13.79 -90.66 -26.50
N PHE A 6 -14.34 -90.18 -25.37
CA PHE A 6 -13.75 -89.51 -24.19
C PHE A 6 -12.36 -88.84 -24.23
N LEU A 7 -12.29 -87.60 -23.70
CA LEU A 7 -11.56 -87.22 -22.47
C LEU A 7 -11.97 -85.81 -21.99
N LEU A 8 -11.88 -85.60 -20.67
CA LEU A 8 -12.46 -84.54 -19.82
C LEU A 8 -11.34 -83.54 -19.36
N PRO A 9 -11.60 -82.54 -18.48
CA PRO A 9 -11.40 -81.09 -18.68
C PRO A 9 -10.16 -80.47 -17.98
N ILE A 10 -9.70 -79.26 -18.33
CA ILE A 10 -8.94 -78.39 -17.40
C ILE A 10 -9.28 -76.90 -17.60
N VAL A 11 -9.53 -76.29 -16.46
CA VAL A 11 -9.80 -74.88 -16.12
C VAL A 11 -8.63 -73.96 -16.46
N ALA A 12 -8.93 -72.77 -17.00
CA ALA A 12 -8.15 -71.56 -16.75
C ALA A 12 -9.08 -70.35 -16.86
N ALA A 13 -9.62 -69.92 -15.72
CA ALA A 13 -10.26 -68.63 -15.57
C ALA A 13 -9.18 -67.55 -15.75
N LEU A 14 -9.22 -66.82 -16.86
CA LEU A 14 -8.57 -65.52 -16.92
C LEU A 14 -9.40 -64.57 -16.05
N LEU A 15 -8.88 -64.29 -14.86
CA LEU A 15 -9.24 -63.12 -14.07
C LEU A 15 -8.90 -61.89 -14.92
N ALA A 16 -9.90 -61.33 -15.59
CA ALA A 16 -9.86 -59.91 -15.92
C ALA A 16 -9.93 -59.18 -14.57
N SER A 17 -8.77 -58.71 -14.09
CA SER A 17 -8.71 -57.73 -13.03
C SER A 17 -9.53 -56.52 -13.48
N VAL A 18 -10.72 -56.38 -12.92
CA VAL A 18 -11.41 -55.10 -12.83
C VAL A 18 -10.46 -54.15 -12.14
N SER A 19 -9.80 -53.28 -12.90
CA SER A 19 -9.17 -52.09 -12.36
C SER A 19 -10.30 -51.31 -11.70
N ALA A 20 -10.33 -51.32 -10.36
CA ALA A 20 -11.17 -50.42 -9.60
C ALA A 20 -10.92 -49.02 -10.13
N ALA A 21 -11.99 -48.38 -10.61
CA ALA A 21 -11.96 -46.99 -11.03
C ALA A 21 -11.33 -46.14 -9.92
N ASP A 22 -10.39 -45.26 -10.30
CA ASP A 22 -10.03 -44.12 -9.46
C ASP A 22 -11.32 -43.43 -9.03
N SER A 23 -11.66 -43.49 -7.75
CA SER A 23 -12.70 -42.64 -7.18
C SER A 23 -12.14 -41.23 -7.11
N SER A 24 -12.03 -40.55 -8.25
CA SER A 24 -11.82 -39.11 -8.26
C SER A 24 -12.97 -38.50 -7.48
N ASP A 25 -12.67 -37.91 -6.32
CA ASP A 25 -13.67 -37.20 -5.53
C ASP A 25 -14.33 -36.16 -6.45
N LYS A 26 -15.65 -36.24 -6.64
CA LYS A 26 -16.39 -35.42 -7.61
C LYS A 26 -16.28 -33.92 -7.33
N CYS A 27 -15.82 -33.57 -6.13
CA CYS A 27 -15.63 -32.21 -5.66
C CYS A 27 -14.14 -31.78 -5.63
N SER A 28 -13.25 -32.62 -6.16
CA SER A 28 -11.83 -32.32 -6.38
C SER A 28 -11.58 -32.03 -7.85
N PHE A 29 -11.34 -30.76 -8.17
CA PHE A 29 -11.24 -30.25 -9.53
C PHE A 29 -9.79 -30.08 -9.94
N SER A 30 -9.33 -30.92 -10.88
CA SER A 30 -7.98 -30.81 -11.45
C SER A 30 -7.96 -29.71 -12.54
N LYS A 31 -7.90 -28.44 -12.13
CA LYS A 31 -7.83 -27.26 -13.01
C LYS A 31 -8.97 -27.20 -14.02
N THR A 32 -10.19 -27.06 -13.50
CA THR A 32 -11.42 -27.02 -14.30
C THR A 32 -11.74 -25.60 -14.77
N SER A 33 -12.12 -25.45 -16.03
CA SER A 33 -12.60 -24.18 -16.60
C SER A 33 -14.09 -24.25 -16.90
N ILE A 34 -14.87 -23.30 -16.37
CA ILE A 34 -16.30 -23.15 -16.61
C ILE A 34 -16.52 -21.87 -17.40
N THR A 35 -17.08 -22.00 -18.59
CA THR A 35 -17.39 -20.86 -19.49
C THR A 35 -18.88 -20.65 -19.73
N GLU A 36 -19.70 -21.57 -19.22
CA GLU A 36 -21.16 -21.58 -19.42
C GLU A 36 -21.88 -21.84 -18.10
N ALA A 37 -23.08 -21.29 -17.95
CA ALA A 37 -23.86 -21.34 -16.70
C ALA A 37 -24.15 -22.77 -16.22
N THR A 38 -24.25 -23.75 -17.15
CA THR A 38 -24.54 -25.15 -16.80
C THR A 38 -23.45 -25.79 -15.93
N GLY A 39 -22.18 -25.35 -16.06
CA GLY A 39 -21.08 -25.85 -15.23
C GLY A 39 -21.17 -25.46 -13.76
N ILE A 40 -21.86 -24.36 -13.43
CA ILE A 40 -22.02 -23.88 -12.05
C ILE A 40 -22.79 -24.89 -11.18
N SER A 41 -23.76 -25.58 -11.77
CA SER A 41 -24.57 -26.59 -11.07
C SER A 41 -23.73 -27.76 -10.52
N GLN A 42 -22.61 -28.08 -11.17
CA GLN A 42 -21.69 -29.13 -10.73
C GLN A 42 -20.93 -28.72 -9.47
N LEU A 43 -20.56 -27.44 -9.36
CA LEU A 43 -19.93 -26.88 -8.16
C LEU A 43 -20.93 -26.83 -7.00
N ASN A 44 -22.17 -26.41 -7.25
CA ASN A 44 -23.18 -26.29 -6.19
C ASN A 44 -23.64 -27.66 -5.64
N ALA A 45 -23.31 -28.78 -6.30
CA ALA A 45 -23.55 -30.11 -5.77
C ALA A 45 -22.57 -30.49 -4.62
N CYS A 46 -21.53 -29.70 -4.42
CA CYS A 46 -20.44 -29.97 -3.48
C CYS A 46 -20.55 -29.11 -2.22
N SER A 47 -20.41 -29.73 -1.04
CA SER A 47 -20.31 -28.98 0.22
C SER A 47 -18.89 -28.45 0.47
N THR A 48 -17.87 -29.10 -0.09
CA THR A 48 -16.47 -28.65 -0.06
C THR A 48 -15.95 -28.65 -1.48
N LEU A 49 -15.37 -27.54 -1.92
CA LEU A 49 -14.68 -27.43 -3.21
C LEU A 49 -13.17 -27.56 -2.98
N ASP A 50 -12.51 -28.44 -3.74
CA ASP A 50 -11.07 -28.67 -3.67
C ASP A 50 -10.43 -28.60 -5.08
N GLY A 51 -9.12 -28.33 -5.15
CA GLY A 51 -8.37 -28.18 -6.39
C GLY A 51 -8.37 -26.75 -6.98
N GLU A 52 -8.52 -26.62 -8.29
CA GLU A 52 -8.49 -25.34 -9.00
C GLU A 52 -9.66 -25.24 -9.97
N VAL A 53 -10.42 -24.13 -9.87
CA VAL A 53 -11.58 -23.85 -10.71
C VAL A 53 -11.50 -22.40 -11.22
N THR A 54 -11.62 -22.22 -12.53
CA THR A 54 -11.72 -20.91 -13.16
C THR A 54 -13.07 -20.76 -13.84
N ILE A 55 -13.80 -19.70 -13.51
CA ILE A 55 -15.04 -19.29 -14.15
C ILE A 55 -14.72 -18.06 -15.00
N SER A 56 -15.08 -18.08 -16.28
CA SER A 56 -14.83 -16.95 -17.18
C SER A 56 -15.92 -16.84 -18.26
N GLY A 57 -16.02 -15.67 -18.91
CA GLY A 57 -16.90 -15.49 -20.06
C GLY A 57 -18.16 -14.68 -19.77
N ASN A 58 -18.95 -14.48 -20.84
CA ASN A 58 -19.96 -13.41 -20.92
C ASN A 58 -21.41 -13.89 -20.75
N SER A 59 -21.64 -15.17 -20.45
CA SER A 59 -22.99 -15.76 -20.42
C SER A 59 -23.30 -16.54 -19.14
N ILE A 60 -22.53 -16.34 -18.06
CA ILE A 60 -22.72 -17.07 -16.79
C ILE A 60 -23.96 -16.57 -16.04
N GLY A 61 -24.17 -15.25 -15.97
CA GLY A 61 -25.24 -14.66 -15.17
C GLY A 61 -24.99 -14.80 -13.67
N ASN A 62 -26.06 -14.90 -12.87
CA ASN A 62 -25.94 -15.04 -11.41
C ASN A 62 -25.37 -16.40 -11.03
N ILE A 63 -24.46 -16.43 -10.06
CA ILE A 63 -23.86 -17.66 -9.53
C ILE A 63 -24.47 -17.96 -8.16
N ASP A 64 -25.06 -19.14 -8.03
CA ASP A 64 -25.53 -19.68 -6.75
C ASP A 64 -24.71 -20.89 -6.34
N LEU A 65 -23.94 -20.72 -5.25
CA LEU A 65 -23.10 -21.73 -4.61
C LEU A 65 -23.46 -21.86 -3.13
N SER A 66 -24.75 -21.67 -2.82
CA SER A 66 -25.30 -21.76 -1.46
C SER A 66 -25.14 -23.11 -0.76
N SER A 67 -24.76 -24.18 -1.45
CA SER A 67 -24.46 -25.47 -0.81
C SER A 67 -23.01 -25.57 -0.30
N VAL A 68 -22.12 -24.71 -0.80
CA VAL A 68 -20.69 -24.74 -0.49
C VAL A 68 -20.46 -24.16 0.89
N LYS A 69 -19.83 -24.95 1.78
CA LYS A 69 -19.49 -24.57 3.15
C LYS A 69 -18.00 -24.32 3.35
N VAL A 70 -17.17 -25.00 2.56
CA VAL A 70 -15.71 -24.87 2.63
C VAL A 70 -15.13 -24.74 1.22
N LEU A 71 -14.29 -23.74 1.02
CA LEU A 71 -13.51 -23.55 -0.20
C LEU A 71 -12.04 -23.84 0.09
N LYS A 72 -11.61 -25.09 -0.17
CA LYS A 72 -10.19 -25.47 -0.19
C LYS A 72 -9.53 -25.14 -1.53
N ALA A 73 -10.35 -25.11 -2.58
CA ALA A 73 -9.89 -24.81 -3.92
C ALA A 73 -9.41 -23.36 -4.07
N LYS A 74 -8.61 -23.14 -5.12
CA LYS A 74 -8.51 -21.84 -5.77
C LYS A 74 -9.70 -21.68 -6.72
N LEU A 75 -10.67 -20.84 -6.34
CA LEU A 75 -11.77 -20.43 -7.22
C LEU A 75 -11.47 -19.04 -7.78
N SER A 76 -11.31 -18.95 -9.11
CA SER A 76 -11.03 -17.70 -9.82
C SER A 76 -12.18 -17.34 -10.77
N ILE A 77 -12.79 -16.18 -10.60
CA ILE A 77 -13.79 -15.62 -11.51
C ILE A 77 -13.11 -14.49 -12.28
N LEU A 78 -12.87 -14.69 -13.56
CA LEU A 78 -12.01 -13.81 -14.37
C LEU A 78 -12.73 -13.36 -15.63
N ASN A 79 -12.72 -12.05 -15.92
CA ASN A 79 -13.26 -11.49 -17.14
C ASN A 79 -14.71 -11.94 -17.38
N SER A 80 -15.56 -11.76 -16.37
CA SER A 80 -16.94 -12.22 -16.36
C SER A 80 -17.91 -11.06 -16.16
N PRO A 81 -18.02 -10.15 -17.14
CA PRO A 81 -18.83 -8.95 -17.00
C PRO A 81 -20.32 -9.26 -16.87
N SER A 82 -20.82 -10.45 -17.20
CA SER A 82 -22.25 -10.77 -17.10
C SER A 82 -22.70 -11.25 -15.72
N ILE A 83 -21.77 -11.50 -14.80
CA ILE A 83 -22.12 -11.90 -13.43
C ILE A 83 -22.59 -10.67 -12.68
N VAL A 84 -23.80 -10.73 -12.12
CA VAL A 84 -24.40 -9.62 -11.36
C VAL A 84 -24.41 -9.90 -9.85
N SER A 85 -24.53 -11.16 -9.45
CA SER A 85 -24.48 -11.55 -8.03
C SER A 85 -23.80 -12.91 -7.82
N LEU A 86 -23.17 -13.05 -6.65
CA LEU A 86 -22.61 -14.30 -6.14
C LEU A 86 -23.26 -14.66 -4.81
N ASN A 87 -23.83 -15.86 -4.70
CA ASN A 87 -24.38 -16.37 -3.45
C ASN A 87 -23.50 -17.50 -2.89
N PHE A 88 -22.85 -17.23 -1.76
CA PHE A 88 -22.08 -18.15 -0.94
C PHE A 88 -22.55 -18.08 0.53
N ASN A 89 -23.85 -17.91 0.75
CA ASN A 89 -24.39 -17.63 2.07
C ASN A 89 -24.17 -18.73 3.13
N GLN A 90 -23.75 -19.94 2.74
CA GLN A 90 -23.36 -21.02 3.67
C GLN A 90 -21.84 -21.21 3.78
N LEU A 91 -21.03 -20.45 3.04
CA LEU A 91 -19.57 -20.57 3.04
C LEU A 91 -19.03 -20.05 4.37
N GLN A 92 -18.34 -20.92 5.11
CA GLN A 92 -17.80 -20.63 6.43
C GLN A 92 -16.30 -20.38 6.41
N ASN A 93 -15.58 -21.12 5.56
CA ASN A 93 -14.13 -21.14 5.51
C ASN A 93 -13.62 -21.12 4.08
N ILE A 94 -12.68 -20.23 3.80
CA ILE A 94 -11.83 -20.25 2.60
C ILE A 94 -10.43 -20.61 3.07
N THR A 95 -9.96 -21.82 2.80
CA THR A 95 -8.56 -22.24 3.08
C THR A 95 -7.70 -22.24 1.82
N GLY A 96 -8.33 -22.18 0.65
CA GLY A 96 -7.67 -21.88 -0.62
C GLY A 96 -7.76 -20.39 -0.93
N SER A 97 -8.35 -20.03 -2.06
CA SER A 97 -8.51 -18.62 -2.44
C SER A 97 -9.81 -18.38 -3.20
N LEU A 98 -10.47 -17.26 -2.90
CA LEU A 98 -11.52 -16.69 -3.76
C LEU A 98 -10.95 -15.45 -4.46
N VAL A 99 -10.80 -15.54 -5.78
CA VAL A 99 -10.28 -14.45 -6.62
C VAL A 99 -11.36 -14.04 -7.60
N ILE A 100 -11.73 -12.76 -7.60
CA ILE A 100 -12.70 -12.19 -8.53
C ILE A 100 -12.04 -10.97 -9.17
N ASN A 101 -11.83 -11.05 -10.48
CA ASN A 101 -11.19 -10.00 -11.25
C ASN A 101 -12.00 -9.68 -12.49
N ASN A 102 -12.21 -8.38 -12.74
CA ASN A 102 -12.87 -7.87 -13.94
C ASN A 102 -14.28 -8.47 -14.14
N ALA A 103 -15.12 -8.35 -13.12
CA ALA A 103 -16.55 -8.66 -13.17
C ALA A 103 -17.35 -7.37 -13.05
N THR A 104 -17.38 -6.59 -14.13
CA THR A 104 -17.78 -5.17 -14.12
C THR A 104 -19.25 -4.91 -13.77
N GLN A 105 -20.16 -5.89 -13.95
CA GLN A 105 -21.56 -5.79 -13.52
C GLN A 105 -21.82 -6.46 -12.16
N LEU A 106 -20.80 -7.05 -11.52
CA LEU A 106 -20.97 -7.69 -10.22
C LEU A 106 -21.36 -6.64 -9.20
N ASN A 107 -22.57 -6.75 -8.67
CA ASN A 107 -23.13 -5.79 -7.73
C ASN A 107 -23.08 -6.28 -6.28
N SER A 108 -23.27 -7.59 -6.08
CA SER A 108 -23.39 -8.15 -4.73
C SER A 108 -22.69 -9.50 -4.57
N ILE A 109 -22.12 -9.70 -3.38
CA ILE A 109 -21.57 -10.98 -2.92
C ILE A 109 -22.16 -11.26 -1.54
N ASP A 110 -22.83 -12.40 -1.40
CA ASP A 110 -23.34 -12.90 -0.11
C ASP A 110 -22.39 -13.95 0.48
N LEU A 111 -21.77 -13.61 1.61
CA LEU A 111 -20.85 -14.42 2.41
C LEU A 111 -21.30 -14.42 3.88
N THR A 112 -22.61 -14.41 4.14
CA THR A 112 -23.22 -14.23 5.47
C THR A 112 -22.60 -15.08 6.60
N GLN A 113 -22.09 -16.27 6.30
CA GLN A 113 -21.56 -17.22 7.29
C GLN A 113 -20.02 -17.27 7.33
N LEU A 114 -19.33 -16.46 6.53
CA LEU A 114 -17.88 -16.52 6.38
C LEU A 114 -17.20 -15.93 7.61
N THR A 115 -16.31 -16.71 8.22
CA THR A 115 -15.56 -16.28 9.42
C THR A 115 -14.05 -16.42 9.28
N ASN A 116 -13.57 -17.31 8.41
CA ASN A 116 -12.14 -17.53 8.18
C ASN A 116 -11.81 -17.48 6.68
N VAL A 117 -10.79 -16.71 6.33
CA VAL A 117 -10.36 -16.48 4.95
C VAL A 117 -8.84 -16.55 4.86
N GLU A 118 -8.31 -17.47 4.07
CA GLU A 118 -6.89 -17.49 3.74
C GLU A 118 -6.57 -16.43 2.67
N THR A 119 -7.33 -16.39 1.57
CA THR A 119 -7.15 -15.37 0.54
C THR A 119 -8.48 -14.96 -0.08
N LEU A 120 -8.76 -13.65 -0.06
CA LEU A 120 -9.89 -13.01 -0.75
C LEU A 120 -9.36 -11.85 -1.58
N GLN A 121 -9.54 -11.92 -2.90
CA GLN A 121 -9.14 -10.86 -3.82
C GLN A 121 -10.35 -10.42 -4.67
N LEU A 122 -10.70 -9.15 -4.53
CA LEU A 122 -11.84 -8.50 -5.18
C LEU A 122 -11.29 -7.29 -5.93
N VAL A 123 -11.12 -7.42 -7.25
CA VAL A 123 -10.33 -6.49 -8.06
C VAL A 123 -11.06 -6.10 -9.34
N SER A 124 -11.09 -4.81 -9.68
CA SER A 124 -11.75 -4.27 -10.86
C SER A 124 -13.25 -4.63 -10.91
N LEU A 125 -13.98 -4.21 -9.87
CA LEU A 125 -15.40 -4.48 -9.65
C LEU A 125 -16.20 -3.16 -9.50
N PRO A 126 -16.24 -2.30 -10.53
CA PRO A 126 -16.78 -0.95 -10.43
C PRO A 126 -18.29 -0.86 -10.11
N SER A 127 -19.05 -1.94 -10.21
CA SER A 127 -20.47 -1.98 -9.79
C SER A 127 -20.70 -2.62 -8.42
N PHE A 128 -19.65 -3.12 -7.77
CA PHE A 128 -19.74 -3.93 -6.55
C PHE A 128 -19.98 -3.03 -5.35
N ALA A 129 -21.24 -2.97 -4.92
CA ALA A 129 -21.70 -2.05 -3.89
C ALA A 129 -22.15 -2.76 -2.60
N THR A 130 -22.40 -4.08 -2.66
CA THR A 130 -22.93 -4.84 -1.52
C THR A 130 -22.10 -6.08 -1.22
N LEU A 131 -21.37 -6.05 -0.12
CA LEU A 131 -20.74 -7.22 0.49
C LEU A 131 -21.51 -7.59 1.76
N ASN A 132 -22.12 -8.78 1.80
CA ASN A 132 -22.81 -9.24 3.01
C ASN A 132 -21.96 -10.28 3.74
N LEU A 133 -21.33 -9.89 4.85
CA LEU A 133 -20.57 -10.79 5.72
C LEU A 133 -21.23 -11.08 7.07
N ASN A 134 -22.31 -10.37 7.43
CA ASN A 134 -23.09 -10.43 8.69
C ASN A 134 -22.30 -10.73 9.99
N GLN A 135 -21.79 -11.96 10.13
CA GLN A 135 -20.87 -12.41 11.19
C GLN A 135 -19.50 -11.70 11.19
N GLY A 136 -19.03 -11.22 10.03
CA GLY A 136 -17.71 -10.63 9.85
C GLY A 136 -16.57 -11.66 9.82
N VAL A 137 -15.44 -11.27 9.23
CA VAL A 137 -14.25 -12.14 9.13
C VAL A 137 -13.40 -11.99 10.39
N GLN A 138 -13.22 -13.10 11.11
CA GLN A 138 -12.49 -13.15 12.38
C GLN A 138 -11.02 -13.56 12.21
N LYS A 139 -10.71 -14.26 11.12
CA LYS A 139 -9.34 -14.62 10.72
C LYS A 139 -9.15 -14.40 9.23
N ALA A 140 -8.08 -13.70 8.88
CA ALA A 140 -7.74 -13.38 7.50
C ALA A 140 -6.24 -13.63 7.27
N GLY A 141 -5.88 -14.20 6.12
CA GLY A 141 -4.51 -14.26 5.60
C GLY A 141 -4.22 -13.05 4.72
N THR A 142 -4.72 -13.08 3.48
CA THR A 142 -4.59 -11.98 2.51
C THR A 142 -5.96 -11.44 2.08
N ILE A 143 -6.13 -10.11 2.14
CA ILE A 143 -7.30 -9.40 1.61
C ILE A 143 -6.84 -8.36 0.59
N VAL A 144 -7.37 -8.43 -0.63
CA VAL A 144 -7.22 -7.37 -1.64
C VAL A 144 -8.60 -6.87 -2.03
N LEU A 145 -8.83 -5.57 -1.85
CA LEU A 145 -10.03 -4.86 -2.26
C LEU A 145 -9.61 -3.67 -3.13
N SER A 146 -9.75 -3.81 -4.44
CA SER A 146 -9.24 -2.85 -5.43
C SER A 146 -10.32 -2.47 -6.43
N ASP A 147 -10.50 -1.16 -6.66
CA ASP A 147 -11.40 -0.61 -7.69
C ASP A 147 -12.83 -1.16 -7.55
N THR A 148 -13.46 -0.88 -6.42
CA THR A 148 -14.85 -1.28 -6.11
C THR A 148 -15.75 -0.10 -5.79
N ALA A 149 -17.06 -0.32 -5.87
CA ALA A 149 -18.07 0.66 -5.48
C ALA A 149 -18.53 0.53 -4.01
N LEU A 150 -17.82 -0.26 -3.18
CA LEU A 150 -18.16 -0.40 -1.77
C LEU A 150 -18.03 0.93 -1.03
N HIS A 151 -18.94 1.19 -0.09
CA HIS A 151 -18.90 2.39 0.75
C HIS A 151 -18.17 2.18 2.08
N ASN A 152 -17.93 0.92 2.46
CA ASN A 152 -17.25 0.54 3.69
C ASN A 152 -16.72 -0.91 3.58
N LEU A 153 -15.95 -1.34 4.58
CA LEU A 153 -15.31 -2.67 4.60
C LEU A 153 -16.27 -3.83 4.89
N ASN A 154 -17.52 -3.57 5.26
CA ASN A 154 -18.60 -4.56 5.44
C ASN A 154 -18.20 -5.82 6.24
N GLY A 155 -17.46 -5.68 7.34
CA GLY A 155 -17.02 -6.81 8.17
C GLY A 155 -15.68 -7.44 7.79
N LEU A 156 -14.93 -6.86 6.84
CA LEU A 156 -13.52 -7.18 6.54
C LEU A 156 -12.52 -6.47 7.49
N ALA A 157 -12.90 -6.24 8.75
CA ALA A 157 -12.08 -5.48 9.72
C ALA A 157 -12.06 -6.07 11.15
N SER A 158 -12.63 -7.25 11.36
CA SER A 158 -12.87 -7.85 12.68
C SER A 158 -11.82 -8.88 13.11
N PHE A 159 -10.61 -8.80 12.57
CA PHE A 159 -9.48 -9.68 12.89
C PHE A 159 -8.36 -8.92 13.59
N ASN A 160 -7.62 -9.62 14.45
CA ASN A 160 -6.51 -9.02 15.21
C ASN A 160 -5.14 -9.15 14.53
N THR A 161 -4.98 -10.13 13.64
CA THR A 161 -3.75 -10.44 12.93
C THR A 161 -4.10 -10.81 11.51
N ILE A 162 -3.31 -10.33 10.56
CA ILE A 162 -3.42 -10.62 9.14
C ILE A 162 -2.03 -10.67 8.52
N GLU A 163 -1.85 -11.40 7.42
CA GLU A 163 -0.60 -11.37 6.67
C GLU A 163 -0.50 -10.09 5.86
N SER A 164 -1.43 -9.90 4.92
CA SER A 164 -1.42 -8.77 4.01
C SER A 164 -2.81 -8.22 3.74
N ILE A 165 -2.92 -6.91 3.69
CA ILE A 165 -4.13 -6.21 3.28
C ILE A 165 -3.79 -5.06 2.34
N ASN A 166 -4.51 -5.03 1.22
CA ASN A 166 -4.41 -3.97 0.23
C ASN A 166 -5.81 -3.47 -0.11
N ILE A 167 -6.14 -2.27 0.38
CA ILE A 167 -7.40 -1.58 0.11
C ILE A 167 -7.05 -0.34 -0.70
N ASN A 168 -7.29 -0.40 -2.00
CA ASN A 168 -6.93 0.69 -2.90
C ASN A 168 -7.99 1.02 -3.95
N ASN A 169 -7.97 2.25 -4.48
CA ASN A 169 -8.86 2.67 -5.57
C ASN A 169 -10.37 2.52 -5.26
N ASN A 170 -10.77 2.46 -3.98
CA ASN A 170 -12.18 2.39 -3.60
C ASN A 170 -12.70 3.79 -3.26
N LYS A 171 -13.01 4.57 -4.29
CA LYS A 171 -13.36 6.01 -4.19
C LYS A 171 -14.58 6.31 -3.30
N ASN A 172 -15.39 5.30 -2.98
CA ASN A 172 -16.56 5.42 -2.13
C ASN A 172 -16.30 5.12 -0.64
N ILE A 173 -15.12 4.62 -0.27
CA ILE A 173 -14.76 4.29 1.12
C ILE A 173 -14.07 5.50 1.76
N SER A 174 -14.81 6.25 2.57
CA SER A 174 -14.32 7.43 3.30
C SER A 174 -13.87 7.13 4.74
N SER A 175 -14.10 5.92 5.25
CA SER A 175 -13.63 5.54 6.58
C SER A 175 -13.06 4.12 6.54
N ILE A 176 -11.82 3.99 6.99
CA ILE A 176 -11.08 2.74 7.08
C ILE A 176 -10.67 2.57 8.54
N GLU A 177 -11.46 1.80 9.28
CA GLU A 177 -11.23 1.55 10.69
C GLU A 177 -10.95 0.07 10.96
N PHE A 178 -9.83 -0.19 11.62
CA PHE A 178 -9.48 -1.49 12.15
C PHE A 178 -9.31 -1.40 13.67
N SER A 179 -10.43 -1.49 14.40
CA SER A 179 -10.45 -1.31 15.85
C SER A 179 -9.73 -2.44 16.59
N ASP A 180 -9.66 -3.66 16.01
CA ASP A 180 -9.08 -4.85 16.64
C ASP A 180 -7.72 -5.27 16.07
N LEU A 181 -7.33 -4.74 14.90
CA LEU A 181 -6.10 -5.13 14.21
C LEU A 181 -4.87 -4.69 15.02
N GLN A 182 -4.07 -5.67 15.44
CA GLN A 182 -2.85 -5.45 16.23
C GLN A 182 -1.57 -5.71 15.44
N THR A 183 -1.62 -6.60 14.45
CA THR A 183 -0.42 -7.14 13.78
C THR A 183 -0.70 -7.39 12.30
N VAL A 184 0.15 -6.84 11.43
CA VAL A 184 0.15 -7.14 9.98
C VAL A 184 1.50 -7.73 9.62
N THR A 185 1.59 -9.00 9.21
CA THR A 185 2.88 -9.70 9.09
C THR A 185 3.71 -9.40 7.88
N ASP A 186 3.09 -8.95 6.80
CA ASP A 186 3.78 -8.63 5.56
C ASP A 186 3.48 -7.20 5.13
N SER A 187 2.24 -6.86 4.73
CA SER A 187 1.96 -5.54 4.15
C SER A 187 0.57 -4.97 4.48
N LEU A 188 0.53 -3.71 4.91
CA LEU A 188 -0.68 -2.90 5.06
C LEU A 188 -0.62 -1.73 4.06
N ILE A 189 -1.43 -1.81 3.00
CA ILE A 189 -1.54 -0.78 1.95
C ILE A 189 -2.95 -0.20 1.97
N LEU A 190 -3.05 1.08 2.31
CA LEU A 190 -4.29 1.86 2.26
C LEU A 190 -4.03 3.08 1.37
N SER A 191 -4.52 3.04 0.13
CA SER A 191 -4.13 4.05 -0.87
C SER A 191 -5.23 4.39 -1.86
N PHE A 192 -5.40 5.67 -2.22
CA PHE A 192 -6.30 6.09 -3.31
C PHE A 192 -7.76 5.65 -3.12
N ASN A 193 -8.25 5.59 -1.88
CA ASN A 193 -9.66 5.31 -1.62
C ASN A 193 -10.46 6.61 -1.84
N ASN A 194 -11.36 7.00 -0.94
CA ASN A 194 -11.94 8.33 -1.01
C ASN A 194 -10.86 9.40 -0.71
N ASP A 195 -10.93 10.54 -1.37
CA ASP A 195 -9.97 11.65 -1.18
C ASP A 195 -10.02 12.18 0.28
N ASP A 196 -11.18 12.08 0.93
CA ASP A 196 -11.37 12.44 2.34
C ASP A 196 -11.23 11.23 3.29
N ALA A 197 -10.62 10.11 2.87
CA ALA A 197 -10.59 8.89 3.66
C ALA A 197 -9.91 9.09 5.03
N GLU A 198 -10.63 8.78 6.11
CA GLU A 198 -10.09 8.72 7.47
C GLU A 198 -9.59 7.31 7.81
N VAL A 199 -8.33 7.18 8.22
CA VAL A 199 -7.73 5.91 8.62
C VAL A 199 -7.57 5.82 10.15
N LYS A 200 -8.16 4.78 10.76
CA LYS A 200 -8.11 4.53 12.21
C LYS A 200 -7.55 3.13 12.50
N LEU A 201 -6.32 3.10 13.02
CA LEU A 201 -5.50 1.92 13.33
C LEU A 201 -5.13 1.90 14.82
N ASN A 202 -6.06 2.28 15.68
CA ASN A 202 -5.78 2.54 17.10
C ASN A 202 -5.28 1.32 17.89
N SER A 203 -5.51 0.09 17.41
CA SER A 203 -4.97 -1.12 18.04
C SER A 203 -3.68 -1.63 17.39
N LEU A 204 -3.28 -1.08 16.25
CA LEU A 204 -2.13 -1.57 15.49
C LEU A 204 -0.86 -1.32 16.29
N LYS A 205 -0.15 -2.39 16.64
CA LYS A 205 1.12 -2.33 17.37
C LYS A 205 2.31 -2.54 16.46
N TRP A 206 2.13 -3.35 15.43
CA TRP A 206 3.21 -3.82 14.58
C TRP A 206 2.72 -4.05 13.15
N ALA A 207 3.53 -3.63 12.18
CA ALA A 207 3.35 -3.91 10.77
C ALA A 207 4.67 -4.40 10.15
N GLY A 208 4.59 -5.31 9.17
CA GLY A 208 5.68 -5.61 8.26
C GLY A 208 6.02 -4.36 7.46
N ASN A 209 5.18 -4.00 6.51
CA ASN A 209 5.26 -2.74 5.77
C ASN A 209 3.98 -1.92 5.99
N LEU A 210 4.11 -0.60 5.99
CA LEU A 210 2.98 0.33 6.13
C LEU A 210 3.02 1.38 5.03
N THR A 211 2.01 1.36 4.16
CA THR A 211 1.83 2.32 3.07
C THR A 211 0.50 3.05 3.23
N ILE A 212 0.56 4.37 3.38
CA ILE A 212 -0.60 5.25 3.53
C ILE A 212 -0.51 6.37 2.50
N GLN A 213 -1.47 6.40 1.57
CA GLN A 213 -1.47 7.37 0.48
C GLN A 213 -2.87 7.90 0.17
N ASP A 214 -2.95 9.18 -0.20
CA ASP A 214 -4.22 9.83 -0.61
C ASP A 214 -5.31 9.65 0.46
N VAL A 215 -4.97 9.96 1.72
CA VAL A 215 -5.90 9.96 2.86
C VAL A 215 -5.93 11.33 3.56
N SER A 216 -7.06 11.64 4.21
CA SER A 216 -7.25 12.91 4.93
C SER A 216 -6.77 12.90 6.36
N SER A 217 -6.69 11.71 6.98
CA SER A 217 -6.16 11.56 8.33
C SER A 217 -5.71 10.14 8.61
N ILE A 218 -4.76 10.00 9.53
CA ILE A 218 -4.33 8.71 10.07
C ILE A 218 -4.21 8.77 11.59
N GLN A 219 -4.78 7.78 12.27
CA GLN A 219 -4.59 7.55 13.71
C GLN A 219 -3.97 6.17 13.93
N ALA A 220 -2.71 6.12 14.34
CA ALA A 220 -2.01 4.87 14.67
C ALA A 220 -1.20 5.00 15.96
N SER A 221 -1.82 5.56 17.01
CA SER A 221 -1.13 5.96 18.24
C SER A 221 -0.45 4.80 18.98
N ASN A 222 -0.91 3.56 18.79
CA ASN A 222 -0.32 2.38 19.42
C ASN A 222 0.77 1.70 18.56
N LEU A 223 1.07 2.21 17.36
CA LEU A 223 2.08 1.65 16.49
C LEU A 223 3.44 1.79 17.18
N THR A 224 4.12 0.65 17.39
CA THR A 224 5.41 0.61 18.07
C THR A 224 6.57 0.25 17.15
N SER A 225 6.32 -0.44 16.05
CA SER A 225 7.36 -0.88 15.13
C SER A 225 6.80 -1.13 13.74
N VAL A 226 7.59 -0.78 12.73
CA VAL A 226 7.42 -1.19 11.32
C VAL A 226 8.66 -1.99 10.95
N ASN A 227 8.55 -3.29 10.68
CA ASN A 227 9.73 -4.14 10.48
C ASN A 227 10.38 -3.98 9.10
N GLY A 228 9.64 -3.50 8.13
CA GLY A 228 10.08 -3.19 6.78
C GLY A 228 10.00 -1.69 6.56
N SER A 229 9.36 -1.29 5.46
CA SER A 229 9.29 0.11 5.05
C SER A 229 8.03 0.82 5.54
N LEU A 230 8.20 2.09 5.89
CA LEU A 230 7.14 3.05 6.19
C LEU A 230 7.07 4.06 5.05
N LEU A 231 5.96 4.05 4.31
CA LEU A 231 5.70 4.96 3.20
C LEU A 231 4.45 5.78 3.49
N ILE A 232 4.62 7.09 3.64
CA ILE A 232 3.55 8.07 3.83
C ILE A 232 3.66 9.07 2.69
N SER A 233 2.68 9.14 1.79
CA SER A 233 2.80 10.06 0.64
C SER A 233 1.47 10.54 0.10
N TYR A 234 1.42 11.73 -0.50
CA TYR A 234 0.21 12.26 -1.16
C TYR A 234 -1.00 12.42 -0.21
N ASN A 235 -0.78 12.60 1.08
CA ASN A 235 -1.87 12.80 2.05
C ASN A 235 -2.18 14.29 2.26
N THR A 236 -3.37 14.58 2.80
CA THR A 236 -3.89 15.94 2.99
C THR A 236 -3.99 16.37 4.45
N PHE A 237 -3.50 15.56 5.41
CA PHE A 237 -3.38 16.01 6.80
C PHE A 237 -2.23 17.01 6.98
N ASP A 238 -2.37 17.89 7.97
CA ASP A 238 -1.38 18.89 8.36
C ASP A 238 -0.35 18.36 9.38
N GLU A 239 -0.64 17.23 10.03
CA GLU A 239 0.22 16.66 11.06
C GLU A 239 0.30 15.13 10.95
N LEU A 240 1.52 14.60 11.04
CA LEU A 240 1.80 13.17 11.13
C LEU A 240 2.39 12.85 12.50
N GLU A 241 1.66 12.09 13.32
CA GLU A 241 2.16 11.64 14.63
C GLU A 241 2.17 10.12 14.78
N PHE A 242 3.33 9.57 15.16
CA PHE A 242 3.45 8.20 15.68
C PHE A 242 4.12 8.23 17.06
N PRO A 243 3.38 8.57 18.14
CA PRO A 243 3.96 8.88 19.45
C PRO A 243 4.60 7.67 20.15
N ASN A 244 4.35 6.46 19.68
CA ASN A 244 4.88 5.23 20.24
C ASN A 244 5.79 4.43 19.30
N LEU A 245 6.01 4.90 18.07
CA LEU A 245 6.85 4.20 17.09
C LEU A 245 8.31 4.29 17.53
N LYS A 246 8.99 3.14 17.61
CA LYS A 246 10.36 3.02 18.13
C LYS A 246 11.38 2.66 17.07
N ASN A 247 10.97 1.88 16.08
CA ASN A 247 11.86 1.30 15.08
C ASN A 247 11.17 1.24 13.71
N VAL A 248 11.92 1.54 12.66
CA VAL A 248 11.59 1.24 11.26
C VAL A 248 12.73 0.39 10.69
N GLY A 249 12.41 -0.81 10.22
CA GLY A 249 13.41 -1.83 9.88
C GLY A 249 14.01 -1.71 8.48
N ASN A 250 13.46 -0.87 7.61
CA ASN A 250 14.04 -0.56 6.30
C ASN A 250 13.91 0.94 6.01
N SER A 251 13.30 1.34 4.89
CA SER A 251 13.17 2.76 4.52
C SER A 251 11.99 3.46 5.20
N MET A 252 12.17 4.73 5.56
CA MET A 252 11.10 5.65 5.94
C MET A 252 11.02 6.77 4.91
N GLN A 253 9.91 6.83 4.18
CA GLN A 253 9.67 7.80 3.11
C GLN A 253 8.43 8.64 3.42
N ILE A 254 8.59 9.96 3.45
CA ILE A 254 7.50 10.93 3.69
C ILE A 254 7.56 12.02 2.63
N PHE A 255 6.69 11.98 1.63
CA PHE A 255 6.79 12.91 0.50
C PHE A 255 5.48 13.31 -0.15
N ALA A 256 5.53 14.40 -0.94
CA ALA A 256 4.42 14.91 -1.72
C ALA A 256 3.17 15.23 -0.87
N HIS A 257 3.35 15.95 0.23
CA HIS A 257 2.25 16.49 1.03
C HIS A 257 2.13 17.99 0.81
N ASP A 258 0.95 18.46 0.40
CA ASP A 258 0.70 19.88 0.17
C ASP A 258 0.36 20.65 1.47
N GLU A 259 -0.14 19.95 2.49
CA GLU A 259 -0.63 20.56 3.73
C GLU A 259 0.17 20.18 4.99
N LEU A 260 1.04 19.15 4.92
CA LEU A 260 1.80 18.65 6.06
C LEU A 260 2.75 19.70 6.62
N ALA A 261 2.46 20.18 7.83
CA ALA A 261 3.22 21.17 8.58
C ALA A 261 4.11 20.56 9.67
N ARG A 262 3.69 19.44 10.28
CA ARG A 262 4.46 18.77 11.35
C ARG A 262 4.58 17.26 11.15
N VAL A 263 5.79 16.74 11.42
CA VAL A 263 6.07 15.31 11.58
C VAL A 263 6.63 15.07 12.98
N SER A 264 5.98 14.22 13.77
CA SER A 264 6.34 13.96 15.18
C SER A 264 6.42 12.45 15.49
N LEU A 265 7.64 11.94 15.66
CA LEU A 265 7.92 10.55 16.04
C LEU A 265 8.87 10.52 17.24
N PRO A 266 8.46 11.06 18.40
CA PRO A 266 9.35 11.38 19.52
C PRO A 266 9.96 10.14 20.19
N LYS A 267 9.46 8.92 19.93
CA LYS A 267 10.02 7.67 20.48
C LYS A 267 10.82 6.87 19.46
N LEU A 268 10.91 7.31 18.22
CA LEU A 268 11.69 6.65 17.19
C LEU A 268 13.15 6.70 17.62
N SER A 269 13.79 5.53 17.72
CA SER A 269 15.14 5.39 18.28
C SER A 269 16.15 4.82 17.29
N GLU A 270 15.67 4.06 16.30
CA GLU A 270 16.47 3.39 15.29
C GLU A 270 15.72 3.32 13.96
N LEU A 271 16.45 3.59 12.88
CA LEU A 271 16.02 3.38 11.50
C LEU A 271 17.09 2.54 10.81
N ASP A 272 16.72 1.33 10.38
CA ASP A 272 17.66 0.34 9.84
C ASP A 272 17.98 0.55 8.35
N GLY A 273 17.23 1.42 7.67
CA GLY A 273 17.47 1.81 6.28
C GLY A 273 17.54 3.32 6.11
N GLU A 274 16.99 3.79 4.99
CA GLU A 274 17.10 5.17 4.52
C GLU A 274 15.97 6.05 5.07
N LEU A 275 16.28 7.32 5.32
CA LEU A 275 15.30 8.38 5.63
C LEU A 275 15.17 9.31 4.44
N GLU A 276 13.99 9.36 3.84
CA GLU A 276 13.71 10.27 2.73
C GLU A 276 12.48 11.15 3.03
N MET A 277 12.68 12.46 2.91
CA MET A 277 11.60 13.44 3.03
C MET A 277 11.77 14.53 1.97
N PHE A 278 10.81 14.66 1.06
CA PHE A 278 10.88 15.64 -0.03
C PHE A 278 9.49 16.04 -0.51
N ASN A 279 9.39 17.19 -1.19
CA ASN A 279 8.11 17.71 -1.70
C ASN A 279 7.00 17.82 -0.63
N ASN A 280 7.35 18.17 0.60
CA ASN A 280 6.39 18.50 1.65
C ASN A 280 6.34 20.03 1.77
N THR A 281 5.38 20.66 1.08
CA THR A 281 5.48 22.08 0.69
C THR A 281 5.20 23.06 1.82
N GLN A 282 4.60 22.60 2.91
CA GLN A 282 4.32 23.39 4.12
C GLN A 282 5.02 22.85 5.37
N LEU A 283 5.97 21.92 5.23
CA LEU A 283 6.61 21.27 6.37
C LEU A 283 7.48 22.27 7.14
N GLU A 284 7.13 22.55 8.39
CA GLU A 284 7.81 23.49 9.29
C GLU A 284 8.60 22.77 10.39
N GLU A 285 8.04 21.69 10.95
CA GLU A 285 8.57 21.04 12.16
C GLU A 285 8.74 19.53 11.96
N ILE A 286 9.94 19.03 12.26
CA ILE A 286 10.26 17.60 12.24
C ILE A 286 10.85 17.21 13.61
N ASP A 287 10.18 16.32 14.34
CA ASP A 287 10.62 15.79 15.63
C ASP A 287 10.96 14.30 15.59
N PHE A 288 12.26 14.02 15.68
CA PHE A 288 12.87 12.71 15.87
C PHE A 288 13.78 12.72 17.09
N GLY A 289 13.41 13.40 18.18
CA GLY A 289 14.29 13.71 19.31
C GLY A 289 15.00 12.50 19.94
N ASN A 290 14.41 11.30 19.91
CA ASN A 290 15.03 10.07 20.42
C ASN A 290 15.81 9.26 19.38
N LEU A 291 15.86 9.67 18.12
CA LEU A 291 16.50 8.91 17.05
C LEU A 291 18.01 8.90 17.27
N THR A 292 18.57 7.70 17.45
CA THR A 292 20.00 7.54 17.78
C THR A 292 20.83 7.02 16.62
N THR A 293 20.24 6.24 15.72
CA THR A 293 20.96 5.57 14.64
C THR A 293 20.09 5.50 13.40
N ILE A 294 20.71 5.86 12.26
CA ILE A 294 20.19 5.62 10.92
C ILE A 294 21.24 4.78 10.18
N LYS A 295 20.89 3.56 9.77
CA LYS A 295 21.86 2.65 9.11
C LYS A 295 21.96 2.87 7.60
N GLY A 296 21.03 3.61 7.00
CA GLY A 296 21.07 4.04 5.60
C GLY A 296 21.43 5.51 5.40
N ALA A 297 21.15 6.02 4.20
CA ALA A 297 21.32 7.42 3.85
C ALA A 297 20.17 8.30 4.39
N VAL A 298 20.44 9.60 4.52
CA VAL A 298 19.46 10.62 4.90
C VAL A 298 19.33 11.62 3.77
N THR A 299 18.11 11.83 3.30
CA THR A 299 17.76 12.83 2.29
C THR A 299 16.53 13.60 2.76
N ILE A 300 16.69 14.84 3.22
CA ILE A 300 15.58 15.69 3.68
C ILE A 300 15.62 17.02 2.94
N SER A 301 14.52 17.40 2.30
CA SER A 301 14.38 18.69 1.63
C SER A 301 13.00 19.32 1.86
N GLY A 302 12.96 20.62 2.14
CA GLY A 302 11.71 21.34 2.37
C GLY A 302 11.89 22.68 3.09
N PRO A 303 10.78 23.35 3.47
CA PRO A 303 10.82 24.65 4.12
C PRO A 303 10.89 24.60 5.65
N PHE A 304 11.40 23.50 6.22
CA PHE A 304 11.35 23.26 7.66
C PHE A 304 12.24 24.23 8.45
N ASP A 305 11.68 24.81 9.50
CA ASP A 305 12.38 25.67 10.46
C ASP A 305 13.20 24.84 11.44
N ASN A 306 12.72 23.65 11.80
CA ASN A 306 13.32 22.80 12.83
C ASN A 306 13.37 21.32 12.39
N LEU A 307 14.56 20.73 12.56
CA LEU A 307 14.79 19.29 12.47
C LEU A 307 15.41 18.82 13.80
N THR A 308 14.59 18.25 14.68
CA THR A 308 15.01 17.80 16.01
C THR A 308 15.54 16.36 15.94
N MET A 309 16.87 16.21 16.07
CA MET A 309 17.59 14.93 16.09
C MET A 309 18.74 14.96 17.13
N GLU A 310 18.51 15.56 18.30
CA GLU A 310 19.57 15.84 19.31
C GLU A 310 20.30 14.60 19.83
N ASN A 311 19.65 13.43 19.80
CA ASN A 311 20.23 12.16 20.24
C ASN A 311 20.90 11.35 19.12
N LEU A 312 20.98 11.88 17.90
CA LEU A 312 21.57 11.19 16.75
C LEU A 312 23.07 10.97 16.97
N LYS A 313 23.50 9.71 16.90
CA LYS A 313 24.88 9.28 17.18
C LYS A 313 25.58 8.69 15.97
N LEU A 314 24.82 8.21 14.98
CA LEU A 314 25.36 7.50 13.83
C LEU A 314 24.41 7.61 12.63
N VAL A 315 24.97 7.96 11.48
CA VAL A 315 24.40 7.78 10.15
C VAL A 315 25.41 6.98 9.35
N SER A 316 25.08 5.76 8.92
CA SER A 316 26.02 4.92 8.18
C SER A 316 26.06 5.21 6.67
N GLY A 317 25.06 5.91 6.13
CA GLY A 317 25.01 6.34 4.73
C GLY A 317 25.38 7.79 4.49
N ASP A 318 25.16 8.24 3.25
CA ASP A 318 25.28 9.64 2.84
C ASP A 318 24.26 10.52 3.57
N PHE A 319 24.56 11.81 3.71
CA PHE A 319 23.71 12.75 4.43
C PHE A 319 23.49 14.01 3.59
N GLU A 320 22.24 14.23 3.20
CA GLU A 320 21.78 15.40 2.47
C GLU A 320 20.56 16.00 3.17
N VAL A 321 20.73 17.19 3.76
CA VAL A 321 19.66 17.95 4.42
C VAL A 321 19.65 19.38 3.88
N ASN A 322 18.58 19.76 3.20
CA ASN A 322 18.43 21.05 2.54
C ASN A 322 17.14 21.74 3.01
N SER A 323 17.26 22.69 3.93
CA SER A 323 16.12 23.55 4.30
C SER A 323 16.08 24.80 3.42
N THR A 324 14.89 25.27 3.07
CA THR A 324 14.70 26.62 2.48
C THR A 324 14.36 27.69 3.53
N SER A 325 14.34 27.36 4.82
CA SER A 325 14.08 28.30 5.91
C SER A 325 15.36 28.96 6.44
N ASP A 326 15.32 30.27 6.66
CA ASP A 326 16.42 31.04 7.28
C ASP A 326 16.53 30.86 8.81
N LYS A 327 15.59 30.12 9.41
CA LYS A 327 15.60 29.75 10.83
C LYS A 327 16.32 28.43 11.11
N PHE A 328 16.47 27.57 10.10
CA PHE A 328 17.21 26.32 10.22
C PHE A 328 18.72 26.56 10.22
N ASP A 329 19.46 25.72 10.95
CA ASP A 329 20.92 25.79 11.09
C ASP A 329 21.54 24.39 11.11
N CYS A 330 22.67 24.24 10.43
CA CYS A 330 23.36 22.96 10.26
C CYS A 330 24.32 22.59 11.39
N SER A 331 24.54 23.46 12.39
CA SER A 331 25.66 23.32 13.35
C SER A 331 25.69 21.99 14.09
N ASP A 332 24.54 21.39 14.39
CA ASP A 332 24.50 20.13 15.13
C ASP A 332 24.89 18.93 14.24
N PHE A 333 24.49 18.95 12.97
CA PHE A 333 24.89 17.96 11.98
C PHE A 333 26.35 18.14 11.56
N ASP A 334 26.84 19.39 11.46
CA ASP A 334 28.25 19.68 11.17
C ASP A 334 29.17 19.09 12.26
N LYS A 335 28.83 19.31 13.54
CA LYS A 335 29.56 18.71 14.68
C LYS A 335 29.50 17.19 14.67
N LEU A 336 28.40 16.60 14.20
CA LEU A 336 28.24 15.15 14.10
C LEU A 336 29.14 14.60 12.99
N HIS A 337 29.18 15.27 11.84
CA HIS A 337 30.07 14.95 10.71
C HIS A 337 31.55 15.06 11.10
N GLU A 338 31.96 16.16 11.74
CA GLU A 338 33.34 16.37 12.22
C GLU A 338 33.83 15.28 13.18
N LYS A 339 32.92 14.66 13.94
CA LYS A 339 33.20 13.52 14.82
C LYS A 339 33.26 12.17 14.09
N GLY A 340 33.12 12.15 12.77
CA GLY A 340 33.08 10.94 11.94
C GLY A 340 31.87 10.07 12.25
N LYS A 341 30.74 10.67 12.65
CA LYS A 341 29.49 9.95 12.96
C LYS A 341 28.50 9.91 11.80
N ILE A 342 28.82 10.60 10.73
CA ILE A 342 28.19 10.43 9.42
C ILE A 342 29.24 9.74 8.56
N GLU A 343 29.05 8.46 8.29
CA GLU A 343 30.07 7.57 7.69
C GLU A 343 30.03 7.55 6.16
N GLY A 344 28.95 8.08 5.57
CA GLY A 344 28.81 8.22 4.12
C GLY A 344 29.91 9.08 3.48
N HIS A 345 30.06 8.93 2.17
CA HIS A 345 31.05 9.67 1.41
C HIS A 345 30.63 11.12 1.15
N ASN A 346 29.33 11.38 1.15
CA ASN A 346 28.77 12.70 0.90
C ASN A 346 28.09 13.25 2.15
N TYR A 347 28.50 14.46 2.55
CA TYR A 347 27.84 15.26 3.57
C TYR A 347 27.47 16.61 2.96
N VAL A 348 26.17 16.92 2.95
CA VAL A 348 25.59 18.16 2.47
C VAL A 348 24.53 18.60 3.48
N CYS A 349 24.76 19.72 4.14
CA CYS A 349 23.73 20.40 4.92
C CYS A 349 23.66 21.86 4.46
N THR A 350 22.49 22.30 3.99
CA THR A 350 22.32 23.66 3.46
C THR A 350 21.07 24.36 3.98
N HIS A 351 21.18 25.67 4.16
CA HIS A 351 20.10 26.58 4.51
C HIS A 351 20.39 27.99 3.98
N PRO A 352 19.38 28.86 3.78
CA PRO A 352 19.60 30.25 3.47
C PRO A 352 20.50 30.94 4.49
N ALA A 353 21.43 31.76 3.99
CA ALA A 353 22.26 32.59 4.85
C ALA A 353 21.38 33.60 5.61
N ASN A 354 21.37 33.53 6.93
CA ASN A 354 20.62 34.45 7.76
C ASN A 354 21.25 35.86 7.66
N PRO A 355 20.55 36.89 7.16
CA PRO A 355 21.12 38.22 6.98
C PRO A 355 21.48 38.94 8.29
N SER A 356 21.18 38.35 9.45
CA SER A 356 21.38 38.96 10.77
C SER A 356 22.72 38.63 11.47
N SER A 357 23.61 37.83 10.87
CA SER A 357 24.93 37.52 11.44
C SER A 357 26.09 38.27 10.76
N SER A 358 25.90 39.57 10.49
CA SER A 358 27.02 40.46 10.16
C SER A 358 27.79 40.85 11.44
N SER A 359 28.70 39.96 11.85
CA SER A 359 29.79 40.34 12.73
C SER A 359 30.64 41.41 12.04
N LYS A 360 30.64 42.61 12.63
CA LYS A 360 31.52 43.71 12.25
C LYS A 360 32.98 43.25 12.34
N SER A 361 33.67 43.25 11.20
CA SER A 361 35.10 43.56 11.15
C SER A 361 35.32 44.65 10.11
N GLY A 362 35.58 45.87 10.59
CA GLY A 362 35.91 46.99 9.73
C GLY A 362 37.32 46.85 9.15
N SER A 363 37.48 47.28 7.90
CA SER A 363 38.60 48.14 7.52
C SER A 363 38.25 48.93 6.27
N SER A 364 38.45 50.23 6.39
CA SER A 364 38.26 51.30 5.43
C SER A 364 39.08 51.16 4.15
N SER A 365 38.53 51.61 3.01
CA SER A 365 39.17 52.61 2.14
C SER A 365 38.14 53.29 1.23
N GLN A 366 38.21 54.62 1.16
CA GLN A 366 37.51 55.51 0.20
C GLN A 366 37.88 55.13 -1.25
N THR A 367 37.14 55.42 -2.32
CA THR A 367 36.71 56.72 -2.89
C THR A 367 35.75 56.40 -4.05
N GLY A 368 34.62 57.07 -4.28
CA GLY A 368 34.60 58.37 -4.95
C GLY A 368 33.21 58.60 -5.60
N LYS A 369 32.73 59.83 -5.46
CA LYS A 369 31.48 60.42 -5.97
C LYS A 369 31.26 60.24 -7.48
N SER A 370 29.99 60.23 -7.91
CA SER A 370 29.40 61.35 -8.68
C SER A 370 27.89 61.25 -8.80
N ASP A 371 27.27 62.42 -8.62
CA ASP A 371 25.85 62.76 -8.60
C ASP A 371 25.16 62.71 -9.97
N SER A 372 23.83 62.51 -9.98
CA SER A 372 22.79 63.34 -10.65
C SER A 372 21.51 62.50 -10.85
N LYS A 373 20.45 62.73 -10.08
CA LYS A 373 19.33 63.68 -10.25
C LYS A 373 18.40 63.41 -11.45
N SER A 374 17.11 63.33 -11.10
CA SER A 374 15.94 63.87 -11.82
C SER A 374 15.41 63.04 -13.01
N SER A 375 14.10 62.83 -13.23
CA SER A 375 12.85 63.25 -12.57
C SER A 375 11.70 62.40 -13.12
N ASP A 376 10.62 62.35 -12.34
CA ASP A 376 9.18 62.35 -12.70
C ASP A 376 8.60 61.45 -13.81
N GLY A 377 7.40 60.92 -13.50
CA GLY A 377 6.28 61.11 -14.42
C GLY A 377 5.38 59.91 -14.70
N SER A 378 4.56 59.54 -13.71
CA SER A 378 3.10 59.35 -13.84
C SER A 378 2.49 58.37 -14.86
N SER A 379 1.69 57.47 -14.27
CA SER A 379 0.28 57.15 -14.59
C SER A 379 -0.07 56.08 -15.62
N LYS A 380 -0.62 54.99 -15.05
CA LYS A 380 -1.88 54.29 -15.38
C LYS A 380 -2.35 54.22 -16.84
N SER A 381 -2.56 52.99 -17.32
CA SER A 381 -3.89 52.53 -17.75
C SER A 381 -3.95 51.03 -17.97
N ASP A 382 -5.09 50.47 -17.59
CA ASP A 382 -5.55 49.09 -17.79
C ASP A 382 -5.68 48.71 -19.28
N SER A 383 -5.49 47.43 -19.61
CA SER A 383 -6.54 46.57 -20.20
C SER A 383 -6.00 45.23 -20.73
N THR A 384 -6.54 44.16 -20.15
CA THR A 384 -7.03 42.91 -20.75
C THR A 384 -6.55 42.42 -22.14
N SER A 385 -6.06 41.18 -22.10
CA SER A 385 -6.50 40.01 -22.89
C SER A 385 -5.65 39.47 -24.05
N SER A 386 -5.37 38.17 -23.91
CA SER A 386 -5.35 37.11 -24.93
C SER A 386 -4.07 36.79 -25.72
N SER A 387 -3.50 35.64 -25.33
CA SER A 387 -3.12 34.50 -26.19
C SER A 387 -2.04 34.67 -27.29
N LYS A 388 -0.88 34.02 -27.11
CA LYS A 388 -0.47 32.76 -27.79
C LYS A 388 1.03 32.47 -27.64
N LYS A 389 1.28 31.18 -27.40
CA LYS A 389 2.46 30.32 -27.68
C LYS A 389 3.68 30.96 -28.37
N GLY A 390 4.87 30.65 -27.84
CA GLY A 390 6.12 30.69 -28.59
C GLY A 390 7.38 30.52 -27.76
N ALA A 391 7.77 29.25 -27.55
CA ALA A 391 9.12 28.68 -27.43
C ALA A 391 10.33 29.51 -26.91
N GLY A 392 11.09 28.88 -25.99
CA GLY A 392 12.55 28.85 -26.07
C GLY A 392 13.31 29.52 -24.93
N ASN A 393 13.61 28.77 -23.87
CA ASN A 393 14.99 28.42 -23.54
C ASN A 393 15.02 27.50 -22.31
N ALA A 394 15.28 26.23 -22.57
CA ALA A 394 15.67 25.25 -21.56
C ALA A 394 17.10 25.56 -21.12
N LEU A 395 17.30 25.85 -19.84
CA LEU A 395 18.61 25.76 -19.21
C LEU A 395 18.73 24.36 -18.61
N VAL A 396 19.74 23.65 -19.11
CA VAL A 396 20.14 22.31 -18.68
C VAL A 396 20.84 22.41 -17.33
N VAL A 397 20.38 21.66 -16.34
CA VAL A 397 21.17 21.27 -15.17
C VAL A 397 21.27 19.74 -15.19
N PRO A 398 22.48 19.15 -15.19
CA PRO A 398 22.65 17.72 -15.37
C PRO A 398 22.50 16.94 -14.04
N GLY A 399 21.60 15.96 -14.08
CA GLY A 399 21.84 14.57 -13.67
C GLY A 399 22.21 14.28 -12.22
N MET A 400 21.20 13.88 -11.42
CA MET A 400 21.39 12.88 -10.37
C MET A 400 20.76 11.57 -10.82
N VAL A 401 21.56 10.52 -10.70
CA VAL A 401 21.30 9.16 -11.17
C VAL A 401 20.34 8.49 -10.20
N LEU A 402 19.08 8.33 -10.59
CA LEU A 402 18.15 7.41 -9.92
C LEU A 402 18.55 5.98 -10.28
N THR A 403 19.16 5.27 -9.33
CA THR A 403 19.19 3.81 -9.31
C THR A 403 18.19 3.31 -8.28
N THR A 404 16.92 3.23 -8.64
CA THR A 404 15.95 2.41 -7.92
C THR A 404 15.69 1.14 -8.74
N ALA A 405 16.35 0.06 -8.32
CA ALA A 405 16.06 -1.27 -8.79
C ALA A 405 14.98 -1.90 -7.91
N LEU A 406 13.90 -2.32 -8.57
CA LEU A 406 12.90 -3.32 -8.18
C LEU A 406 12.14 -3.11 -6.87
N GLY A 407 10.84 -2.81 -6.99
CA GLY A 407 9.92 -3.08 -5.89
C GLY A 407 8.52 -2.49 -5.93
N VAL A 408 8.11 -1.70 -6.94
CA VAL A 408 6.73 -1.20 -7.01
C VAL A 408 6.21 -1.32 -8.44
N LEU A 409 5.72 -2.51 -8.79
CA LEU A 409 4.84 -2.70 -9.94
C LEU A 409 3.67 -3.59 -9.50
N LEU A 410 2.80 -3.03 -8.65
CA LEU A 410 1.45 -3.50 -8.37
C LEU A 410 0.69 -2.39 -7.59
N ALA A 411 0.58 -1.21 -8.22
CA ALA A 411 -0.37 -0.16 -7.83
C ALA A 411 -1.37 0.18 -8.95
N LEU A 412 -1.35 -0.58 -10.04
CA LEU A 412 -2.30 -0.51 -11.16
C LEU A 412 -2.51 -1.93 -11.69
N ILE A 413 -3.36 -2.71 -11.00
CA ILE A 413 -4.28 -3.74 -11.49
C ILE A 413 -5.19 -4.12 -10.32
#